data_AF-A0A813KQ74-F1
#
_entry.id   AF-A0A813KQ74-F1
#
_cell.length_a   1.000
_cell.length_b   1.000
_cell.length_c   1.000
_cell.angle_alpha   90.00
_cell.angle_beta   90.00
_cell.angle_gamma   90.00
#
_symmetry.space_group_name_H-M   'P 1'
#
loop_
_entity.id
_entity.type
_entity.pdbx_description
1 polymer ?
#
loop_
_entity_poly.entity_id
_entity_poly.type
_entity_poly.pdbx_seq_one_letter_code
_entity_poly.pdbx_strand_id
1 'polypeptide(L)'
;GADVLGKWYFHASLAPVCVCDELRQVVDEAGGKTTKHIEFNVKQLPALDWRTADNLEVLPQNPDSEIEWFAQRLGVLDQLDSGLTFVRASSTQKAVKKPFPAPCLVRTALGIYCDLCATPSRAAARRLAALATDPQDRAALEKLLLDRESYQLLSGDKGRLKLRDFFELFLPSAEVDLGAFLQLCPRQKSRAYTIASSSKEDPSKIAICVSLVQEPLMSLKALLGELEGRGHPFPRASSYLKQLDVEADQPRSFRGVCSTMLCTRTTRGEKLWVYSRASSFRLPRRTTTPIIMLGAGTGMAPFRAFVREFKAEKGVRTRTMFFFGCTKRDEDFIYKEELEEALVAQPPALKELVTAFSREQAQKVYVQHRLRERAADVKQAVLDGAYIYDPCRQLVQ
;
A
#
# COMPACT_ATOMS: atom_id res chain seq x y z
N GLY A 1 -14.83 22.95 2.52
CA GLY A 1 -14.64 22.44 1.16
C GLY A 1 -13.64 21.31 1.20
N ALA A 2 -14.08 20.08 0.95
CA ALA A 2 -13.14 19.00 0.66
C ALA A 2 -12.68 19.21 -0.78
N ASP A 3 -11.41 19.53 -0.92
CA ASP A 3 -10.72 19.69 -2.19
C ASP A 3 -10.69 18.34 -2.93
N VAL A 4 -10.70 18.38 -4.27
CA VAL A 4 -10.64 17.18 -5.14
C VAL A 4 -9.21 16.65 -5.08
N LEU A 5 -8.81 16.13 -3.91
CA LEU A 5 -7.43 15.71 -3.59
C LEU A 5 -7.00 14.42 -4.32
N GLY A 6 -7.86 13.85 -5.17
CA GLY A 6 -7.56 12.63 -5.91
C GLY A 6 -7.89 12.73 -7.39
N LYS A 7 -7.08 13.45 -8.18
CA LYS A 7 -7.16 13.36 -9.65
C LYS A 7 -7.01 11.92 -10.15
N TRP A 8 -6.30 11.08 -9.39
CA TRP A 8 -6.04 9.69 -9.74
C TRP A 8 -7.29 8.82 -9.90
N TYR A 9 -8.40 9.08 -9.21
CA TYR A 9 -9.64 8.33 -9.44
C TYR A 9 -10.16 8.47 -10.88
N PHE A 10 -9.87 9.60 -11.53
CA PHE A 10 -10.34 9.91 -12.88
C PHE A 10 -9.40 9.37 -13.97
N HIS A 11 -8.21 8.91 -13.59
CA HIS A 11 -7.22 8.34 -14.51
C HIS A 11 -7.06 6.83 -14.35
N ALA A 12 -7.67 6.24 -13.33
CA ALA A 12 -7.64 4.81 -13.09
C ALA A 12 -8.42 4.06 -14.18
N SER A 13 -7.85 2.94 -14.61
CA SER A 13 -8.47 1.97 -15.51
C SER A 13 -8.57 0.62 -14.82
N LEU A 14 -9.59 -0.16 -15.17
CA LEU A 14 -9.82 -1.47 -14.59
C LEU A 14 -9.01 -2.53 -15.35
N ALA A 15 -7.89 -3.00 -14.77
CA ALA A 15 -6.97 -3.94 -15.40
C ALA A 15 -7.15 -5.37 -14.87
N PRO A 16 -7.33 -6.38 -15.75
CA PRO A 16 -7.39 -7.77 -15.35
C PRO A 16 -6.03 -8.30 -14.89
N VAL A 17 -6.03 -9.01 -13.76
CA VAL A 17 -4.88 -9.75 -13.21
C VAL A 17 -4.72 -11.04 -13.99
N CYS A 18 -3.60 -11.22 -14.67
CA CYS A 18 -3.31 -12.44 -15.43
C CYS A 18 -2.39 -13.42 -14.70
N VAL A 19 -1.60 -12.96 -13.72
CA VAL A 19 -0.73 -13.78 -12.87
C VAL A 19 -0.80 -13.27 -11.43
N CYS A 20 -0.83 -14.17 -10.45
CA CYS A 20 -0.77 -13.85 -9.02
C CYS A 20 -0.08 -15.02 -8.30
N ASP A 21 1.24 -14.96 -8.21
CA ASP A 21 2.07 -16.06 -7.74
C ASP A 21 2.77 -15.70 -6.43
N GLU A 22 2.92 -16.67 -5.53
CA GLU A 22 3.76 -16.52 -4.34
C GLU A 22 5.24 -16.64 -4.71
N LEU A 23 6.05 -15.70 -4.20
CA LEU A 23 7.49 -15.66 -4.45
C LEU A 23 8.32 -16.20 -3.28
N ARG A 24 7.75 -16.25 -2.06
CA ARG A 24 8.47 -16.81 -0.92
C ARG A 24 8.40 -18.32 -0.96
N GLN A 25 9.53 -18.97 -0.71
CA GLN A 25 9.61 -20.41 -0.54
C GLN A 25 8.97 -20.85 0.79
N VAL A 26 9.01 -19.98 1.81
CA VAL A 26 8.33 -20.18 3.09
C VAL A 26 7.32 -19.07 3.35
N VAL A 27 6.06 -19.46 3.46
CA VAL A 27 4.90 -18.57 3.60
C VAL A 27 4.32 -18.66 5.00
N ASP A 28 4.06 -17.51 5.59
CA ASP A 28 3.28 -17.35 6.82
C ASP A 28 2.50 -16.04 6.72
N GLU A 29 1.35 -16.09 6.05
CA GLU A 29 0.49 -14.93 5.85
C GLU A 29 -0.01 -14.34 7.18
N ALA A 30 -0.19 -15.17 8.21
CA ALA A 30 -0.58 -14.73 9.54
C ALA A 30 0.52 -13.85 10.18
N GLY A 31 1.78 -14.24 10.01
CA GLY A 31 2.97 -13.50 10.45
C GLY A 31 3.46 -12.41 9.49
N GLY A 32 2.74 -12.11 8.40
CA GLY A 32 3.14 -11.10 7.42
C GLY A 32 4.21 -11.55 6.41
N LYS A 33 4.55 -12.84 6.39
CA LYS A 33 5.55 -13.43 5.49
C LYS A 33 4.89 -13.98 4.23
N THR A 34 4.45 -13.09 3.36
CA THR A 34 4.04 -13.42 1.98
C THR A 34 4.54 -12.32 1.06
N THR A 35 4.94 -12.69 -0.16
CA THR A 35 5.33 -11.74 -1.19
C THR A 35 4.82 -12.24 -2.54
N LYS A 36 3.93 -11.49 -3.17
CA LYS A 36 3.33 -11.87 -4.45
C LYS A 36 4.01 -11.19 -5.62
N HIS A 37 4.11 -11.92 -6.72
CA HIS A 37 4.25 -11.39 -8.07
C HIS A 37 2.88 -11.29 -8.71
N ILE A 38 2.53 -10.09 -9.18
CA ILE A 38 1.21 -9.85 -9.80
C ILE A 38 1.44 -9.23 -11.16
N GLU A 39 0.85 -9.82 -12.19
CA GLU A 39 0.84 -9.27 -13.55
C GLU A 39 -0.56 -8.81 -13.96
N PHE A 40 -0.62 -7.65 -14.60
CA PHE A 40 -1.81 -7.05 -15.17
C PHE A 40 -1.71 -7.08 -16.69
N ASN A 41 -2.77 -7.55 -17.35
CA ASN A 41 -2.89 -7.41 -18.79
C ASN A 41 -3.48 -6.02 -19.12
N VAL A 42 -2.65 -5.19 -19.75
CA VAL A 42 -2.98 -3.81 -20.12
C VAL A 42 -3.18 -3.63 -21.63
N LYS A 43 -3.22 -4.72 -22.41
CA LYS A 43 -3.38 -4.68 -23.87
C LYS A 43 -4.61 -3.87 -24.33
N GLN A 44 -5.71 -3.98 -23.58
CA GLN A 44 -6.97 -3.30 -23.88
C GLN A 44 -7.09 -1.93 -23.20
N LEU A 45 -6.02 -1.44 -22.56
CA LEU A 45 -5.97 -0.19 -21.82
C LEU A 45 -4.95 0.79 -22.45
N PRO A 46 -5.17 1.26 -23.70
CA PRO A 46 -4.21 2.11 -24.40
C PRO A 46 -3.98 3.46 -23.73
N ALA A 47 -4.87 3.90 -22.82
CA ALA A 47 -4.69 5.11 -22.02
C ALA A 47 -3.59 4.96 -20.95
N LEU A 48 -3.15 3.74 -20.66
CA LEU A 48 -2.14 3.43 -19.65
C LEU A 48 -0.76 3.36 -20.33
N ASP A 49 -0.19 4.54 -20.64
CA ASP A 49 1.19 4.66 -21.12
C ASP A 49 2.17 4.42 -19.96
N TRP A 50 3.16 3.55 -20.16
CA TRP A 50 4.11 3.19 -19.12
C TRP A 50 5.46 2.79 -19.70
N ARG A 51 6.49 2.94 -18.88
CA ARG A 51 7.86 2.55 -19.19
C ARG A 51 8.43 1.69 -18.06
N THR A 52 9.46 0.92 -18.39
CA THR A 52 10.26 0.17 -17.43
C THR A 52 10.65 1.02 -16.22
N ALA A 53 10.42 0.48 -15.03
CA ALA A 53 10.63 1.11 -13.72
C ALA A 53 9.81 2.40 -13.47
N ASP A 54 8.70 2.61 -14.20
CA ASP A 54 7.61 3.49 -13.73
C ASP A 54 6.94 2.94 -12.47
N ASN A 55 6.00 3.71 -11.92
CA ASN A 55 5.16 3.25 -10.82
C ASN A 55 3.77 2.91 -11.33
N LEU A 56 3.28 1.72 -10.95
CA LEU A 56 1.88 1.36 -11.06
C LEU A 56 1.17 1.73 -9.77
N GLU A 57 0.15 2.54 -9.88
CA GLU A 57 -0.68 2.99 -8.76
C GLU A 57 -1.90 2.10 -8.68
N VAL A 58 -2.03 1.35 -7.60
CA VAL A 58 -3.17 0.46 -7.36
C VAL A 58 -4.13 1.13 -6.39
N LEU A 59 -5.40 1.16 -6.74
CA LEU A 59 -6.46 1.64 -5.87
C LEU A 59 -6.94 0.48 -4.98
N PRO A 60 -6.76 0.56 -3.67
CA PRO A 60 -7.21 -0.49 -2.77
C PRO A 60 -8.73 -0.46 -2.59
N GLN A 61 -9.30 -1.65 -2.43
CA GLN A 61 -10.68 -1.86 -2.04
C GLN A 61 -10.75 -2.25 -0.56
N ASN A 62 -11.67 -1.68 0.19
CA ASN A 62 -11.96 -2.13 1.55
C ASN A 62 -12.44 -3.59 1.56
N PRO A 63 -12.27 -4.33 2.65
CA PRO A 63 -12.86 -5.65 2.81
C PRO A 63 -14.39 -5.55 2.90
N ASP A 64 -15.09 -6.56 2.38
CA ASP A 64 -16.56 -6.55 2.31
C ASP A 64 -17.20 -6.45 3.69
N SER A 65 -16.61 -7.07 4.71
CA SER A 65 -17.07 -6.95 6.09
C SER A 65 -17.08 -5.52 6.62
N GLU A 66 -16.13 -4.66 6.21
CA GLU A 66 -16.14 -3.24 6.57
C GLU A 66 -17.20 -2.48 5.76
N ILE A 67 -17.36 -2.79 4.48
CA ILE A 67 -18.38 -2.16 3.62
C ILE A 67 -19.78 -2.48 4.18
N GLU A 68 -20.07 -3.74 4.49
CA GLU A 68 -21.35 -4.21 5.02
C GLU A 68 -21.65 -3.58 6.38
N TRP A 69 -20.68 -3.57 7.30
CA TRP A 69 -20.87 -2.95 8.61
C TRP A 69 -21.19 -1.46 8.49
N PHE A 70 -20.46 -0.71 7.66
CA PHE A 70 -20.76 0.71 7.45
C PHE A 70 -22.09 0.91 6.72
N ALA A 71 -22.43 0.07 5.74
CA ALA A 71 -23.71 0.16 5.05
C ALA A 71 -24.89 -0.09 5.99
N GLN A 72 -24.77 -1.07 6.88
CA GLN A 72 -25.75 -1.31 7.95
C GLN A 72 -25.82 -0.12 8.91
N ARG A 73 -24.67 0.39 9.37
CA ARG A 73 -24.59 1.53 10.30
C ARG A 73 -25.20 2.82 9.75
N LEU A 74 -25.18 2.98 8.43
CA LEU A 74 -25.71 4.13 7.68
C LEU A 74 -27.13 3.89 7.13
N GLY A 75 -27.75 2.73 7.40
CA GLY A 75 -29.11 2.41 6.96
C GLY A 75 -29.27 2.17 5.46
N VAL A 76 -28.20 1.74 4.77
CA VAL A 76 -28.15 1.57 3.30
C VAL A 76 -27.66 0.19 2.87
N LEU A 77 -27.71 -0.82 3.75
CA LEU A 77 -27.27 -2.18 3.45
C LEU A 77 -27.97 -2.76 2.21
N ASP A 78 -29.30 -2.63 2.14
CA ASP A 78 -30.11 -3.10 1.01
C ASP A 78 -29.96 -2.25 -0.27
N GLN A 79 -29.19 -1.15 -0.18
CA GLN A 79 -28.96 -0.20 -1.27
C GLN A 79 -27.51 -0.23 -1.78
N LEU A 80 -26.70 -1.21 -1.37
CA LEU A 80 -25.29 -1.32 -1.79
C LEU A 80 -25.12 -1.30 -3.32
N ASP A 81 -26.03 -1.93 -4.04
CA ASP A 81 -26.00 -2.01 -5.50
C ASP A 81 -26.92 -0.98 -6.19
N SER A 82 -27.39 0.03 -5.42
CA SER A 82 -28.11 1.18 -5.95
C SER A 82 -27.15 2.26 -6.47
N GLY A 83 -27.62 3.02 -7.45
CA GLY A 83 -26.87 4.15 -8.02
C GLY A 83 -26.82 5.35 -7.09
N LEU A 84 -25.63 5.91 -6.91
CA LEU A 84 -25.33 7.09 -6.10
C LEU A 84 -24.87 8.24 -6.99
N THR A 85 -25.45 9.43 -6.79
CA THR A 85 -25.04 10.68 -7.42
C THR A 85 -25.10 11.83 -6.43
N PHE A 86 -24.37 12.91 -6.71
CA PHE A 86 -24.34 14.11 -5.88
C PHE A 86 -25.23 15.19 -6.49
N VAL A 87 -26.25 15.60 -5.75
CA VAL A 87 -27.12 16.73 -6.08
C VAL A 87 -26.82 17.93 -5.18
N ARG A 88 -27.12 19.15 -5.62
CA ARG A 88 -26.96 20.35 -4.78
C ARG A 88 -28.12 20.46 -3.80
N ALA A 89 -27.81 21.00 -2.63
CA ALA A 89 -28.83 21.40 -1.66
C ALA A 89 -29.53 22.74 -2.00
N SER A 90 -28.98 23.62 -2.87
CA SER A 90 -29.61 24.90 -3.25
C SER A 90 -29.32 25.38 -4.69
N SER A 91 -30.19 26.25 -5.22
CA SER A 91 -30.32 26.75 -6.60
C SER A 91 -29.24 27.76 -7.07
N THR A 92 -28.00 27.64 -6.58
CA THR A 92 -26.90 28.50 -7.05
C THR A 92 -26.25 27.97 -8.34
N GLN A 93 -25.79 28.86 -9.23
CA GLN A 93 -25.27 28.52 -10.57
C GLN A 93 -23.88 27.84 -10.61
N LYS A 94 -23.21 27.59 -9.47
CA LYS A 94 -21.82 27.04 -9.44
C LYS A 94 -21.78 25.51 -9.42
N ALA A 95 -20.97 24.86 -10.29
CA ALA A 95 -20.76 23.40 -10.39
C ALA A 95 -20.77 22.61 -9.04
N VAL A 96 -21.40 21.42 -8.99
CA VAL A 96 -21.40 20.57 -7.77
C VAL A 96 -19.98 20.07 -7.54
N LYS A 97 -19.39 20.35 -6.37
CA LYS A 97 -18.11 19.74 -6.01
C LYS A 97 -18.35 18.28 -5.64
N LYS A 98 -17.97 17.37 -6.54
CA LYS A 98 -18.04 15.93 -6.30
C LYS A 98 -16.80 15.47 -5.52
N PRO A 99 -16.94 14.75 -4.40
CA PRO A 99 -15.80 14.26 -3.62
C PRO A 99 -15.03 13.12 -4.31
N PHE A 100 -15.67 12.42 -5.26
CA PHE A 100 -15.12 11.31 -6.03
C PHE A 100 -15.96 11.10 -7.32
N PRO A 101 -15.54 10.24 -8.27
CA PRO A 101 -16.30 9.98 -9.49
C PRO A 101 -17.72 9.46 -9.21
N ALA A 102 -18.72 10.12 -9.82
CA ALA A 102 -20.13 9.74 -9.74
C ALA A 102 -20.85 10.10 -11.06
N PRO A 103 -21.85 9.32 -11.52
CA PRO A 103 -22.56 8.28 -10.76
C PRO A 103 -21.75 6.99 -10.56
N CYS A 104 -21.94 6.33 -9.42
CA CYS A 104 -21.33 5.04 -9.07
C CYS A 104 -22.27 4.23 -8.16
N LEU A 105 -21.97 2.97 -7.86
CA LEU A 105 -22.74 2.22 -6.85
C LEU A 105 -22.40 2.72 -5.43
N VAL A 106 -23.31 2.55 -4.48
CA VAL A 106 -23.02 2.77 -3.04
C VAL A 106 -21.84 1.89 -2.60
N ARG A 107 -21.82 0.62 -3.04
CA ARG A 107 -20.70 -0.31 -2.85
C ARG A 107 -19.38 0.23 -3.38
N THR A 108 -19.37 0.86 -4.56
CA THR A 108 -18.17 1.50 -5.12
C THR A 108 -17.70 2.66 -4.24
N ALA A 109 -18.62 3.49 -3.76
CA ALA A 109 -18.30 4.62 -2.91
C ALA A 109 -17.67 4.20 -1.58
N LEU A 110 -18.27 3.23 -0.89
CA LEU A 110 -17.75 2.69 0.37
C LEU A 110 -16.51 1.82 0.16
N GLY A 111 -16.44 1.06 -0.93
CA GLY A 111 -15.36 0.12 -1.20
C GLY A 111 -14.07 0.76 -1.70
N ILE A 112 -14.14 1.73 -2.62
CA ILE A 112 -12.97 2.25 -3.34
C ILE A 112 -12.63 3.70 -2.95
N TYR A 113 -13.64 4.53 -2.65
CA TYR A 113 -13.42 5.97 -2.43
C TYR A 113 -13.28 6.35 -0.95
N CYS A 114 -13.95 5.62 -0.05
CA CYS A 114 -13.85 5.81 1.39
C CYS A 114 -12.67 5.02 1.97
N ASP A 115 -11.87 5.63 2.85
CA ASP A 115 -10.90 4.88 3.66
C ASP A 115 -11.59 4.49 4.98
N LEU A 116 -12.20 3.29 4.97
CA LEU A 116 -12.94 2.76 6.12
C LEU A 116 -12.00 2.18 7.20
N CYS A 117 -10.72 1.99 6.87
CA CYS A 117 -9.75 1.42 7.79
C CYS A 117 -8.85 2.46 8.45
N ALA A 118 -8.92 3.73 8.03
CA ALA A 118 -8.14 4.81 8.61
C ALA A 118 -8.81 5.44 9.83
N THR A 119 -8.00 5.86 10.80
CA THR A 119 -8.43 6.76 11.87
C THR A 119 -8.87 8.10 11.24
N PRO A 120 -10.01 8.68 11.62
CA PRO A 120 -10.41 9.98 11.10
C PRO A 120 -9.37 11.04 11.46
N SER A 121 -9.22 12.08 10.63
CA SER A 121 -8.40 13.23 11.02
C SER A 121 -9.07 13.99 12.17
N ARG A 122 -8.31 14.73 13.00
CA ARG A 122 -8.89 15.60 14.06
C ARG A 122 -9.98 16.53 13.54
N ALA A 123 -9.82 17.05 12.32
CA ALA A 123 -10.81 17.93 11.70
C ALA A 123 -12.11 17.18 11.32
N ALA A 124 -11.99 15.96 10.80
CA ALA A 124 -13.14 15.11 10.51
C ALA A 124 -13.82 14.64 11.80
N ALA A 125 -13.04 14.18 12.79
CA ALA A 125 -13.54 13.76 14.09
C ALA A 125 -14.26 14.88 14.84
N ARG A 126 -13.81 16.13 14.75
CA ARG A 126 -14.55 17.28 15.30
C ARG A 126 -15.93 17.47 14.67
N ARG A 127 -16.05 17.24 13.36
CA ARG A 127 -17.35 17.32 12.67
C ARG A 127 -18.25 16.14 13.03
N LEU A 128 -17.68 14.96 13.19
CA LEU A 128 -18.39 13.77 13.67
C LEU A 128 -18.88 13.95 15.11
N ALA A 129 -18.10 14.59 15.98
CA ALA A 129 -18.48 14.86 17.37
C ALA A 129 -19.78 15.68 17.48
N ALA A 130 -20.07 16.54 16.50
CA ALA A 130 -21.31 17.31 16.46
C ALA A 130 -22.56 16.45 16.15
N LEU A 131 -22.37 15.21 15.66
CA LEU A 131 -23.44 14.25 15.40
C LEU A 131 -23.72 13.35 16.62
N ALA A 132 -22.84 13.34 17.63
CA ALA A 132 -23.06 12.60 18.87
C ALA A 132 -24.21 13.26 19.65
N THR A 133 -25.30 12.51 19.84
CA THR A 133 -26.49 12.94 20.57
C THR A 133 -26.34 12.79 22.08
N ASP A 134 -25.52 11.85 22.53
CA ASP A 134 -25.23 11.64 23.95
C ASP A 134 -24.21 12.67 24.45
N PRO A 135 -24.52 13.43 25.53
CA PRO A 135 -23.63 14.45 26.05
C PRO A 135 -22.29 13.92 26.58
N GLN A 136 -22.25 12.70 27.12
CA GLN A 136 -21.02 12.12 27.68
C GLN A 136 -20.06 11.68 26.58
N ASP A 137 -20.57 11.02 25.54
CA ASP A 137 -19.77 10.61 24.38
C ASP A 137 -19.20 11.83 23.65
N ARG A 138 -20.04 12.86 23.47
CA ARG A 138 -19.64 14.13 22.88
C ARG A 138 -18.55 14.83 23.69
N ALA A 139 -18.73 14.96 25.01
CA ALA A 139 -17.76 15.61 25.88
C ALA A 139 -16.43 14.84 25.92
N ALA A 140 -16.46 13.50 25.94
CA ALA A 140 -15.28 12.67 25.90
C ALA A 140 -14.49 12.87 24.60
N LEU A 141 -15.15 12.83 23.44
CA LEU A 141 -14.50 13.06 22.15
C LEU A 141 -13.99 14.49 22.00
N GLU A 142 -14.76 15.50 22.41
CA GLU A 142 -14.34 16.91 22.37
C GLU A 142 -13.10 17.15 23.25
N LYS A 143 -13.05 16.56 24.45
CA LYS A 143 -11.88 16.61 25.34
C LYS A 143 -10.65 15.98 24.68
N LEU A 144 -10.79 14.76 24.14
CA LEU A 144 -9.70 14.08 23.45
C LEU A 144 -9.21 14.88 22.23
N LEU A 145 -10.11 15.55 21.51
CA LEU A 145 -9.77 16.37 20.35
C LEU A 145 -9.00 17.65 20.70
N LEU A 146 -8.99 18.09 21.95
CA LEU A 146 -8.15 19.21 22.41
C LEU A 146 -6.70 18.76 22.64
N ASP A 147 -6.51 17.52 23.10
CA ASP A 147 -5.20 16.91 23.31
C ASP A 147 -4.62 16.32 22.02
N ARG A 148 -3.64 17.02 21.44
CA ARG A 148 -2.99 16.59 20.20
C ARG A 148 -2.23 15.28 20.35
N GLU A 149 -1.58 15.07 21.48
CA GLU A 149 -0.69 13.91 21.69
C GLU A 149 -1.52 12.65 21.93
N SER A 150 -2.56 12.75 22.74
CA SER A 150 -3.47 11.62 22.97
C SER A 150 -4.24 11.25 21.71
N TYR A 151 -4.66 12.23 20.89
CA TYR A 151 -5.25 11.89 19.59
C TYR A 151 -4.23 11.27 18.62
N GLN A 152 -2.96 11.70 18.67
CA GLN A 152 -1.90 11.10 17.86
C GLN A 152 -1.65 9.63 18.24
N LEU A 153 -1.86 9.24 19.50
CA LEU A 153 -1.78 7.84 19.92
C LEU A 153 -2.82 6.96 19.21
N LEU A 154 -4.04 7.47 18.96
CA LEU A 154 -5.07 6.75 18.19
C LEU A 154 -4.63 6.50 16.75
N SER A 155 -4.08 7.51 16.08
CA SER A 155 -3.71 7.42 14.65
C SER A 155 -2.27 6.95 14.40
N GLY A 156 -1.45 6.88 15.44
CA GLY A 156 -0.02 6.59 15.36
C GLY A 156 0.28 5.11 15.27
N ASP A 157 1.58 4.79 15.08
CA ASP A 157 2.06 3.45 14.72
C ASP A 157 1.71 2.36 15.72
N LYS A 158 1.42 2.70 17.00
CA LYS A 158 1.01 1.73 18.02
C LYS A 158 -0.50 1.53 18.08
N GLY A 159 -1.29 2.58 17.83
CA GLY A 159 -2.74 2.58 18.02
C GLY A 159 -3.51 2.20 16.76
N ARG A 160 -3.25 2.90 15.64
CA ARG A 160 -3.96 2.79 14.35
C ARG A 160 -5.44 2.36 14.50
N LEU A 161 -6.21 3.12 15.27
CA LEU A 161 -7.62 2.84 15.56
C LEU A 161 -8.43 2.86 14.26
N LYS A 162 -9.18 1.80 13.95
CA LYS A 162 -9.99 1.74 12.74
C LYS A 162 -11.20 2.68 12.85
N LEU A 163 -11.77 3.07 11.71
CA LEU A 163 -12.96 3.92 11.70
C LEU A 163 -14.16 3.22 12.36
N ARG A 164 -14.30 1.90 12.21
CA ARG A 164 -15.31 1.10 12.93
C ARG A 164 -15.18 1.29 14.43
N ASP A 165 -14.00 0.98 14.99
CA ASP A 165 -13.75 1.10 16.43
C ASP A 165 -14.00 2.55 16.90
N PHE A 166 -13.65 3.56 16.09
CA PHE A 166 -13.97 4.95 16.38
C PHE A 166 -15.48 5.22 16.47
N PHE A 167 -16.29 4.64 15.57
CA PHE A 167 -17.74 4.79 15.62
C PHE A 167 -18.35 4.09 16.83
N GLU A 168 -17.88 2.89 17.15
CA GLU A 168 -18.35 2.12 18.32
C GLU A 168 -18.01 2.83 19.64
N LEU A 169 -16.83 3.45 19.72
CA LEU A 169 -16.36 4.12 20.93
C LEU A 169 -16.97 5.51 21.15
N PHE A 170 -17.15 6.30 20.08
CA PHE A 170 -17.48 7.73 20.21
C PHE A 170 -18.80 8.15 19.58
N LEU A 171 -19.36 7.32 18.69
CA LEU A 171 -20.58 7.64 17.96
C LEU A 171 -21.67 6.55 18.06
N PRO A 172 -21.80 5.78 19.16
CA PRO A 172 -22.84 4.74 19.21
C PRO A 172 -24.25 5.33 19.15
N SER A 173 -24.46 6.54 19.67
CA SER A 173 -25.76 7.21 19.68
C SER A 173 -26.05 8.11 18.45
N ALA A 174 -25.06 8.28 17.56
CA ALA A 174 -25.17 9.22 16.45
C ALA A 174 -26.00 8.64 15.30
N GLU A 175 -26.96 9.39 14.77
CA GLU A 175 -27.59 9.06 13.49
C GLU A 175 -26.80 9.74 12.37
N VAL A 176 -26.08 8.95 11.58
CA VAL A 176 -25.23 9.44 10.49
C VAL A 176 -25.83 8.95 9.17
N ASP A 177 -26.38 9.87 8.37
CA ASP A 177 -26.84 9.53 7.03
C ASP A 177 -25.65 9.34 6.07
N LEU A 178 -25.88 8.60 4.98
CA LEU A 178 -24.86 8.32 3.96
C LEU A 178 -24.26 9.60 3.37
N GLY A 179 -25.07 10.64 3.13
CA GLY A 179 -24.62 11.90 2.53
C GLY A 179 -23.66 12.68 3.44
N ALA A 180 -23.95 12.74 4.74
CA ALA A 180 -23.05 13.31 5.74
C ALA A 180 -21.76 12.48 5.88
N PHE A 181 -21.90 11.15 5.96
CA PHE A 181 -20.75 10.24 6.05
C PHE A 181 -19.79 10.41 4.87
N LEU A 182 -20.30 10.41 3.63
CA LEU A 182 -19.50 10.55 2.42
C LEU A 182 -18.81 11.92 2.30
N GLN A 183 -19.16 12.92 3.11
CA GLN A 183 -18.46 14.20 3.17
C GLN A 183 -17.37 14.25 4.25
N LEU A 184 -17.50 13.42 5.30
CA LEU A 184 -16.63 13.43 6.47
C LEU A 184 -15.60 12.30 6.47
N CYS A 185 -15.96 11.15 5.89
CA CYS A 185 -15.10 9.96 5.82
C CYS A 185 -13.76 10.31 5.16
N PRO A 186 -12.62 9.83 5.66
CA PRO A 186 -11.34 9.97 4.96
C PRO A 186 -11.40 9.35 3.55
N ARG A 187 -10.62 9.90 2.61
CA ARG A 187 -10.56 9.38 1.23
C ARG A 187 -9.46 8.33 1.12
N GLN A 188 -9.81 7.20 0.55
CA GLN A 188 -8.86 6.13 0.22
C GLN A 188 -7.77 6.70 -0.67
N LYS A 189 -6.51 6.28 -0.55
CA LYS A 189 -5.40 6.73 -1.43
C LYS A 189 -4.97 5.63 -2.39
N SER A 190 -4.47 5.97 -3.58
CA SER A 190 -3.73 5.01 -4.39
C SER A 190 -2.42 4.62 -3.69
N ARG A 191 -1.94 3.41 -3.93
CA ARG A 191 -0.65 2.92 -3.45
C ARG A 191 0.26 2.65 -4.65
N ALA A 192 1.41 3.30 -4.64
CA ALA A 192 2.43 3.18 -5.68
C ALA A 192 3.24 1.91 -5.49
N TYR A 193 3.41 1.15 -6.57
CA TYR A 193 4.35 0.04 -6.66
C TYR A 193 5.25 0.25 -7.86
N THR A 194 6.56 0.12 -7.68
CA THR A 194 7.48 0.20 -8.82
C THR A 194 7.26 -1.02 -9.72
N ILE A 195 7.13 -0.76 -11.02
CA ILE A 195 6.87 -1.78 -12.04
C ILE A 195 8.08 -2.70 -12.12
N ALA A 196 7.79 -4.00 -12.07
CA ALA A 196 8.74 -5.11 -12.07
C ALA A 196 8.86 -5.83 -13.43
N SER A 197 8.22 -5.32 -14.48
CA SER A 197 8.33 -5.78 -15.86
C SER A 197 8.98 -4.73 -16.76
N SER A 198 9.44 -5.14 -17.95
CA SER A 198 9.97 -4.22 -18.96
C SER A 198 8.96 -3.97 -20.07
N SER A 199 8.74 -2.70 -20.41
CA SER A 199 7.91 -2.31 -21.55
C SER A 199 8.58 -2.64 -22.89
N LYS A 200 9.90 -2.93 -22.88
CA LYS A 200 10.65 -3.42 -24.05
C LYS A 200 10.47 -4.91 -24.28
N GLU A 201 10.21 -5.67 -23.22
CA GLU A 201 9.95 -7.10 -23.32
C GLU A 201 8.51 -7.38 -23.74
N ASP A 202 7.54 -6.82 -23.02
CA ASP A 202 6.13 -6.96 -23.33
C ASP A 202 5.37 -5.70 -22.89
N PRO A 203 5.04 -4.76 -23.80
CA PRO A 203 4.31 -3.54 -23.45
C PRO A 203 2.85 -3.81 -23.02
N SER A 204 2.34 -5.02 -23.25
CA SER A 204 0.97 -5.39 -22.92
C SER A 204 0.80 -5.93 -21.49
N LYS A 205 1.91 -6.06 -20.73
CA LYS A 205 1.90 -6.59 -19.37
C LYS A 205 2.68 -5.72 -18.40
N ILE A 206 2.03 -5.36 -17.30
CA ILE A 206 2.68 -4.69 -16.17
C ILE A 206 2.77 -5.65 -15.00
N ALA A 207 3.96 -5.86 -14.47
CA ALA A 207 4.16 -6.62 -13.25
C ALA A 207 4.45 -5.72 -12.04
N ILE A 208 4.05 -6.16 -10.85
CA ILE A 208 4.48 -5.61 -9.56
C ILE A 208 4.94 -6.73 -8.64
N CYS A 209 5.73 -6.36 -7.63
CA CYS A 209 6.17 -7.24 -6.55
C CYS A 209 5.74 -6.62 -5.21
N VAL A 210 4.96 -7.37 -4.42
CA VAL A 210 4.27 -6.83 -3.24
C VAL A 210 4.44 -7.76 -2.05
N SER A 211 4.99 -7.27 -0.94
CA SER A 211 4.96 -7.97 0.35
C SER A 211 3.78 -7.49 1.19
N LEU A 212 3.22 -8.38 1.99
CA LEU A 212 2.20 -8.02 2.96
C LEU A 212 2.78 -7.09 4.02
N VAL A 213 2.25 -5.87 4.10
CA VAL A 213 2.60 -4.93 5.18
C VAL A 213 1.84 -5.34 6.42
N GLN A 214 2.58 -5.76 7.44
CA GLN A 214 2.04 -6.09 8.76
C GLN A 214 2.90 -5.47 9.86
N GLU A 215 2.25 -4.77 10.80
CA GLU A 215 2.91 -4.17 11.97
C GLU A 215 2.18 -4.58 13.25
N PRO A 216 2.89 -4.92 14.33
CA PRO A 216 2.26 -5.21 15.61
C PRO A 216 1.67 -3.93 16.21
N LEU A 217 0.46 -4.03 16.75
CA LEU A 217 -0.24 -2.97 17.47
C LEU A 217 -0.54 -3.44 18.89
N MET A 218 -0.76 -2.48 19.78
CA MET A 218 -1.35 -2.79 21.09
C MET A 218 -2.79 -3.28 20.95
N SER A 219 -3.21 -4.12 21.90
CA SER A 219 -4.62 -4.52 22.02
C SER A 219 -5.51 -3.28 22.19
N LEU A 220 -6.79 -3.41 21.83
CA LEU A 220 -7.71 -2.27 21.94
C LEU A 220 -7.83 -1.84 23.41
N LYS A 221 -7.94 -2.79 24.33
CA LYS A 221 -8.03 -2.50 25.77
C LYS A 221 -6.79 -1.79 26.30
N ALA A 222 -5.58 -2.18 25.87
CA ALA A 222 -4.36 -1.49 26.27
C ALA A 222 -4.30 -0.04 25.75
N LEU A 223 -4.72 0.19 24.51
CA LEU A 223 -4.83 1.53 23.93
C LEU A 223 -5.78 2.42 24.73
N LEU A 224 -6.96 1.90 25.06
CA LEU A 224 -7.95 2.64 25.84
C LEU A 224 -7.46 2.90 27.26
N GLY A 225 -6.85 1.92 27.91
CA GLY A 225 -6.27 2.08 29.25
C GLY A 225 -5.16 3.14 29.29
N GLU A 226 -4.32 3.25 28.26
CA GLU A 226 -3.32 4.33 28.17
C GLU A 226 -3.98 5.71 28.04
N LEU A 227 -5.05 5.82 27.25
CA LEU A 227 -5.79 7.08 27.07
C LEU A 227 -6.58 7.47 28.32
N GLU A 228 -7.17 6.51 29.02
CA GLU A 228 -7.83 6.71 30.31
C GLU A 228 -6.82 7.17 31.38
N GLY A 229 -5.63 6.56 31.42
CA GLY A 229 -4.53 6.99 32.28
C GLY A 229 -4.05 8.43 31.99
N ARG A 230 -4.25 8.93 30.76
CA ARG A 230 -4.04 10.33 30.37
C ARG A 230 -5.24 11.24 30.64
N GLY A 231 -6.29 10.72 31.29
CA GLY A 231 -7.48 11.47 31.67
C GLY A 231 -8.55 11.57 30.58
N HIS A 232 -8.52 10.71 29.56
CA HIS A 232 -9.52 10.66 28.48
C HIS A 232 -10.42 9.42 28.65
N PRO A 233 -11.57 9.53 29.33
CA PRO A 233 -12.46 8.41 29.56
C PRO A 233 -13.26 8.04 28.31
N PHE A 234 -13.70 6.77 28.24
CA PHE A 234 -14.58 6.26 27.19
C PHE A 234 -15.86 5.69 27.82
N PRO A 235 -16.91 6.52 28.01
CA PRO A 235 -18.10 6.16 28.79
C PRO A 235 -18.74 4.82 28.39
N ARG A 236 -18.70 4.47 27.10
CA ARG A 236 -19.31 3.25 26.54
C ARG A 236 -18.31 2.20 26.06
N ALA A 237 -17.01 2.38 26.32
CA ALA A 237 -16.02 1.37 25.93
C ALA A 237 -16.30 0.01 26.61
N SER A 238 -16.82 0.02 27.83
CA SER A 238 -17.05 -1.23 28.58
C SER A 238 -18.03 -2.19 27.87
N SER A 239 -19.09 -1.69 27.22
CA SER A 239 -20.01 -2.54 26.46
C SER A 239 -19.37 -3.05 25.18
N TYR A 240 -18.61 -2.21 24.48
CA TYR A 240 -17.95 -2.59 23.24
C TYR A 240 -16.82 -3.62 23.48
N LEU A 241 -15.99 -3.42 24.50
CA LEU A 241 -14.95 -4.37 24.89
C LEU A 241 -15.55 -5.71 25.33
N LYS A 242 -16.71 -5.71 26.00
CA LYS A 242 -17.44 -6.95 26.33
C LYS A 242 -17.93 -7.70 25.09
N GLN A 243 -18.35 -6.99 24.05
CA GLN A 243 -18.75 -7.62 22.78
C GLN A 243 -17.57 -8.25 22.05
N LEU A 244 -16.38 -7.64 22.14
CA LEU A 244 -15.14 -8.18 21.59
C LEU A 244 -14.57 -9.36 22.41
N ASP A 245 -14.94 -9.45 23.68
CA ASP A 245 -14.52 -10.50 24.61
C ASP A 245 -12.99 -10.71 24.58
N VAL A 246 -12.50 -11.91 24.26
CA VAL A 246 -11.08 -12.23 24.23
C VAL A 246 -10.31 -11.37 23.21
N GLU A 247 -10.95 -10.92 22.12
CA GLU A 247 -10.30 -10.10 21.08
C GLU A 247 -9.89 -8.72 21.59
N ALA A 248 -10.54 -8.20 22.63
CA ALA A 248 -10.23 -6.89 23.20
C ALA A 248 -8.82 -6.84 23.82
N ASP A 249 -8.38 -7.95 24.40
CA ASP A 249 -7.09 -8.12 25.09
C ASP A 249 -5.99 -8.65 24.16
N GLN A 250 -6.35 -9.25 23.02
CA GLN A 250 -5.38 -9.80 22.08
C GLN A 250 -4.54 -8.71 21.38
N PRO A 251 -3.23 -8.95 21.16
CA PRO A 251 -2.42 -8.09 20.31
C PRO A 251 -3.05 -7.96 18.92
N ARG A 252 -3.21 -6.73 18.45
CA ARG A 252 -3.71 -6.46 17.11
C ARG A 252 -2.54 -6.42 16.13
N SER A 253 -2.83 -6.63 14.86
CA SER A 253 -1.87 -6.36 13.78
C SER A 253 -2.48 -5.36 12.81
N PHE A 254 -1.76 -4.28 12.54
CA PHE A 254 -2.05 -3.46 11.40
C PHE A 254 -1.73 -4.25 10.15
N ARG A 255 -2.65 -4.26 9.18
CA ARG A 255 -2.40 -4.77 7.84
C ARG A 255 -2.74 -3.69 6.84
N GLY A 256 -1.80 -3.40 5.93
CA GLY A 256 -2.02 -2.39 4.90
C GLY A 256 -3.14 -2.80 3.95
N VAL A 257 -4.19 -1.98 3.79
CA VAL A 257 -5.39 -2.33 2.98
C VAL A 257 -5.02 -2.81 1.57
N CYS A 258 -4.11 -2.11 0.89
CA CYS A 258 -3.68 -2.46 -0.46
C CYS A 258 -2.84 -3.75 -0.50
N SER A 259 -1.85 -3.89 0.39
CA SER A 259 -1.04 -5.10 0.43
C SER A 259 -1.86 -6.33 0.85
N THR A 260 -2.84 -6.18 1.75
CA THR A 260 -3.77 -7.26 2.10
C THR A 260 -4.65 -7.63 0.92
N MET A 261 -5.23 -6.64 0.22
CA MET A 261 -5.98 -6.91 -1.02
C MET A 261 -5.14 -7.74 -1.99
N LEU A 262 -3.95 -7.26 -2.33
CA LEU A 262 -3.08 -7.87 -3.32
C LEU A 262 -2.51 -9.24 -2.89
N CYS A 263 -2.14 -9.40 -1.63
CA CYS A 263 -1.48 -10.62 -1.16
C CYS A 263 -2.46 -11.73 -0.72
N THR A 264 -3.66 -11.39 -0.24
CA THR A 264 -4.55 -12.38 0.41
C THR A 264 -5.93 -12.50 -0.22
N ARG A 265 -6.36 -11.53 -1.05
CA ARG A 265 -7.69 -11.56 -1.68
C ARG A 265 -7.62 -11.65 -3.20
N THR A 266 -6.62 -11.02 -3.81
CA THR A 266 -6.51 -10.96 -5.26
C THR A 266 -6.16 -12.29 -5.89
N THR A 267 -7.00 -12.73 -6.82
CA THR A 267 -6.79 -13.93 -7.63
C THR A 267 -6.68 -13.62 -9.11
N ARG A 268 -6.17 -14.58 -9.89
CA ARG A 268 -6.11 -14.48 -11.35
C ARG A 268 -7.52 -14.34 -11.92
N GLY A 269 -7.71 -13.38 -12.82
CA GLY A 269 -9.00 -13.09 -13.48
C GLY A 269 -9.75 -11.92 -12.84
N GLU A 270 -9.45 -11.56 -11.59
CA GLU A 270 -9.97 -10.34 -10.99
C GLU A 270 -9.49 -9.10 -11.73
N LYS A 271 -10.23 -8.00 -11.58
CA LYS A 271 -9.84 -6.73 -12.18
C LYS A 271 -9.65 -5.68 -11.09
N LEU A 272 -8.52 -4.99 -11.15
CA LEU A 272 -8.16 -3.96 -10.18
C LEU A 272 -8.03 -2.60 -10.86
N TRP A 273 -8.39 -1.56 -10.13
CA TRP A 273 -8.24 -0.19 -10.59
C TRP A 273 -6.78 0.24 -10.48
N VAL A 274 -6.18 0.57 -11.63
CA VAL A 274 -4.77 0.94 -11.72
C VAL A 274 -4.53 2.12 -12.65
N TYR A 275 -3.44 2.86 -12.45
CA TYR A 275 -2.91 3.78 -13.44
C TYR A 275 -1.39 3.86 -13.34
N SER A 276 -0.71 4.21 -14.43
CA SER A 276 0.73 4.39 -14.45
C SER A 276 1.11 5.82 -14.08
N ARG A 277 2.28 5.96 -13.44
CA ARG A 277 2.91 7.23 -13.14
C ARG A 277 4.38 7.18 -13.56
N ALA A 278 4.78 8.14 -14.38
CA ALA A 278 6.17 8.27 -14.80
C ALA A 278 7.13 8.42 -13.61
N SER A 279 8.26 7.72 -13.69
CA SER A 279 9.38 7.78 -12.75
C SER A 279 10.62 8.39 -13.40
N SER A 280 11.53 8.93 -12.59
CA SER A 280 12.89 9.30 -13.01
C SER A 280 13.86 8.12 -12.97
N PHE A 281 13.45 6.97 -12.43
CA PHE A 281 14.25 5.75 -12.34
C PHE A 281 14.39 5.11 -13.73
N ARG A 282 15.43 5.53 -14.47
CA ARG A 282 15.64 5.19 -15.88
C ARG A 282 17.04 4.69 -16.13
N LEU A 283 17.16 3.72 -17.02
CA LEU A 283 18.44 3.24 -17.52
C LEU A 283 19.21 4.35 -18.28
N PRO A 284 20.56 4.32 -18.27
CA PRO A 284 21.36 5.24 -19.08
C PRO A 284 21.11 4.98 -20.56
N ARG A 285 21.19 6.03 -21.39
CA ARG A 285 21.02 5.91 -22.85
C ARG A 285 22.12 5.07 -23.51
N ARG A 286 23.36 5.18 -23.02
CA ARG A 286 24.49 4.41 -23.55
C ARG A 286 24.52 3.04 -22.89
N THR A 287 24.57 1.99 -23.70
CA THR A 287 24.62 0.60 -23.22
C THR A 287 25.98 0.23 -22.62
N THR A 288 27.02 1.03 -22.89
CA THR A 288 28.36 0.88 -22.33
C THR A 288 28.54 1.50 -20.95
N THR A 289 27.61 2.34 -20.50
CA THR A 289 27.66 2.96 -19.18
C THR A 289 27.45 1.90 -18.09
N PRO A 290 28.36 1.76 -17.12
CA PRO A 290 28.19 0.79 -16.05
C PRO A 290 26.95 1.09 -15.18
N ILE A 291 26.32 0.03 -14.67
CA ILE A 291 25.13 0.14 -13.84
C ILE A 291 25.36 -0.65 -12.54
N ILE A 292 25.11 0.00 -11.41
CA ILE A 292 25.14 -0.60 -10.07
C ILE A 292 23.73 -0.54 -9.49
N MET A 293 23.17 -1.71 -9.18
CA MET A 293 21.82 -1.89 -8.66
C MET A 293 21.90 -2.37 -7.22
N LEU A 294 21.21 -1.71 -6.30
CA LEU A 294 21.20 -2.02 -4.88
C LEU A 294 19.76 -2.29 -4.45
N GLY A 295 19.41 -3.54 -4.17
CA GLY A 295 18.04 -3.93 -3.84
C GLY A 295 17.97 -4.87 -2.65
N ALA A 296 16.94 -4.75 -1.82
CA ALA A 296 16.65 -5.69 -0.76
C ALA A 296 15.15 -5.99 -0.70
N GLY A 297 14.77 -7.25 -0.50
CA GLY A 297 13.37 -7.68 -0.52
C GLY A 297 12.63 -7.19 -1.77
N THR A 298 11.45 -6.59 -1.60
CA THR A 298 10.67 -6.01 -2.71
C THR A 298 11.32 -4.82 -3.41
N GLY A 299 12.37 -4.23 -2.83
CA GLY A 299 13.25 -3.28 -3.53
C GLY A 299 13.93 -3.87 -4.78
N MET A 300 13.83 -5.19 -4.99
CA MET A 300 14.15 -5.90 -6.23
C MET A 300 13.32 -5.41 -7.44
N ALA A 301 12.09 -4.94 -7.24
CA ALA A 301 11.12 -4.71 -8.31
C ALA A 301 11.67 -3.95 -9.54
N PRO A 302 12.24 -2.72 -9.41
CA PRO A 302 12.81 -2.03 -10.56
C PRO A 302 13.99 -2.76 -11.20
N PHE A 303 14.76 -3.53 -10.44
CA PHE A 303 15.91 -4.27 -10.95
C PHE A 303 15.51 -5.51 -11.71
N ARG A 304 14.42 -6.17 -11.29
CA ARG A 304 13.78 -7.18 -12.12
C ARG A 304 13.37 -6.57 -13.46
N ALA A 305 12.71 -5.41 -13.45
CA ALA A 305 12.33 -4.70 -14.68
C ALA A 305 13.55 -4.40 -15.57
N PHE A 306 14.68 -3.95 -14.98
CA PHE A 306 15.92 -3.74 -15.72
C PHE A 306 16.52 -5.02 -16.27
N VAL A 307 16.59 -6.11 -15.50
CA VAL A 307 17.10 -7.41 -15.98
C VAL A 307 16.26 -7.93 -17.15
N ARG A 308 14.93 -7.78 -17.08
CA ARG A 308 14.02 -8.12 -18.19
C ARG A 308 14.25 -7.23 -19.41
N GLU A 309 14.52 -5.94 -19.21
CA GLU A 309 14.92 -5.04 -20.30
C GLU A 309 16.26 -5.46 -20.91
N PHE A 310 17.26 -5.82 -20.10
CA PHE A 310 18.56 -6.29 -20.59
C PHE A 310 18.39 -7.57 -21.42
N LYS A 311 17.49 -8.47 -21.01
CA LYS A 311 17.15 -9.68 -21.78
C LYS A 311 16.51 -9.32 -23.12
N ALA A 312 15.55 -8.40 -23.14
CA ALA A 312 14.93 -7.90 -24.37
C ALA A 312 15.93 -7.17 -25.30
N GLU A 313 16.90 -6.45 -24.71
CA GLU A 313 18.02 -5.83 -25.42
C GLU A 313 19.11 -6.85 -25.81
N LYS A 314 18.92 -8.16 -25.60
CA LYS A 314 19.89 -9.24 -25.90
C LYS A 314 21.25 -9.05 -25.21
N GLY A 315 21.24 -8.62 -23.94
CA GLY A 315 22.45 -8.56 -23.10
C GLY A 315 23.53 -7.58 -23.56
N VAL A 316 23.17 -6.59 -24.40
CA VAL A 316 24.09 -5.58 -24.98
C VAL A 316 24.73 -4.66 -23.94
N ARG A 317 24.21 -4.62 -22.72
CA ARG A 317 24.79 -3.85 -21.61
C ARG A 317 26.11 -4.47 -21.21
N THR A 318 27.19 -3.68 -21.16
CA THR A 318 28.54 -4.23 -20.99
C THR A 318 28.91 -4.53 -19.54
N ARG A 319 28.38 -3.76 -18.57
CA ARG A 319 28.73 -3.89 -17.16
C ARG A 319 27.55 -3.59 -16.24
N THR A 320 26.97 -4.63 -15.66
CA THR A 320 25.86 -4.54 -14.70
C THR A 320 26.21 -5.30 -13.43
N MET A 321 26.17 -4.62 -12.28
CA MET A 321 26.38 -5.22 -10.96
C MET A 321 25.10 -5.13 -10.16
N PHE A 322 24.58 -6.25 -9.69
CA PHE A 322 23.42 -6.27 -8.83
C PHE A 322 23.77 -6.78 -7.43
N PHE A 323 23.63 -5.93 -6.43
CA PHE A 323 23.70 -6.32 -5.03
C PHE A 323 22.29 -6.53 -4.48
N PHE A 324 21.95 -7.79 -4.18
CA PHE A 324 20.64 -8.16 -3.68
C PHE A 324 20.69 -8.69 -2.24
N GLY A 325 19.79 -8.21 -1.38
CA GLY A 325 19.69 -8.63 0.02
C GLY A 325 18.35 -9.26 0.37
N CYS A 326 18.37 -10.39 1.11
CA CYS A 326 17.19 -10.96 1.73
C CYS A 326 17.53 -11.62 3.09
N THR A 327 16.57 -12.29 3.73
CA THR A 327 16.82 -12.92 5.04
C THR A 327 17.54 -14.24 4.90
N LYS A 328 17.02 -15.15 4.07
CA LYS A 328 17.63 -16.46 3.78
C LYS A 328 17.38 -16.86 2.32
N ARG A 329 18.34 -17.57 1.75
CA ARG A 329 18.28 -18.09 0.38
C ARG A 329 17.06 -18.95 0.12
N ASP A 330 16.73 -19.82 1.07
CA ASP A 330 15.67 -20.83 0.92
C ASP A 330 14.33 -20.39 1.52
N GLU A 331 14.18 -19.11 1.90
CA GLU A 331 12.91 -18.57 2.41
C GLU A 331 12.36 -17.40 1.57
N ASP A 332 13.23 -16.44 1.21
CA ASP A 332 12.80 -15.19 0.59
C ASP A 332 13.76 -14.63 -0.46
N PHE A 333 14.53 -15.51 -1.10
CA PHE A 333 15.23 -15.16 -2.34
C PHE A 333 14.24 -15.14 -3.50
N ILE A 334 13.46 -14.07 -3.56
CA ILE A 334 12.46 -13.84 -4.61
C ILE A 334 13.13 -13.74 -5.99
N TYR A 335 12.49 -14.30 -7.02
CA TYR A 335 13.00 -14.32 -8.41
C TYR A 335 14.38 -14.96 -8.60
N LYS A 336 14.78 -15.87 -7.70
CA LYS A 336 16.09 -16.55 -7.74
C LYS A 336 16.36 -17.18 -9.11
N GLU A 337 15.44 -18.00 -9.60
CA GLU A 337 15.59 -18.75 -10.86
C GLU A 337 15.72 -17.79 -12.04
N GLU A 338 14.91 -16.73 -12.08
CA GLU A 338 14.97 -15.71 -13.13
C GLU A 338 16.32 -14.97 -13.17
N LEU A 339 16.88 -14.67 -12.00
CA LEU A 339 18.19 -14.02 -11.89
C LEU A 339 19.34 -14.95 -12.27
N GLU A 340 19.28 -16.22 -11.84
CA GLU A 340 20.24 -17.25 -12.22
C GLU A 340 20.23 -17.49 -13.74
N GLU A 341 19.05 -17.56 -14.35
CA GLU A 341 18.88 -17.63 -15.80
C GLU A 341 19.49 -16.42 -16.52
N ALA A 342 19.28 -15.21 -16.00
CA ALA A 342 19.82 -13.99 -16.60
C ALA A 342 21.35 -13.93 -16.60
N LEU A 343 22.01 -14.57 -15.62
CA LEU A 343 23.47 -14.67 -15.52
C LEU A 343 24.06 -15.65 -16.53
N VAL A 344 23.38 -16.78 -16.78
CA VAL A 344 23.90 -17.86 -17.64
C VAL A 344 23.44 -17.77 -19.10
N ALA A 345 22.48 -16.89 -19.41
CA ALA A 345 22.05 -16.60 -20.78
C ALA A 345 23.23 -16.25 -21.70
N GLN A 346 23.08 -16.47 -23.00
CA GLN A 346 24.12 -16.17 -23.99
C GLN A 346 23.61 -15.19 -25.06
N PRO A 347 24.11 -13.93 -25.07
CA PRO A 347 24.97 -13.31 -24.05
C PRO A 347 24.24 -13.09 -22.70
N PRO A 348 24.97 -12.97 -21.57
CA PRO A 348 24.33 -12.75 -20.27
C PRO A 348 23.54 -11.45 -20.24
N ALA A 349 22.31 -11.50 -19.74
CA ALA A 349 21.50 -10.31 -19.53
C ALA A 349 21.96 -9.53 -18.28
N LEU A 350 22.30 -10.26 -17.21
CA LEU A 350 22.94 -9.72 -16.01
C LEU A 350 24.41 -10.16 -15.99
N LYS A 351 25.35 -9.23 -15.76
CA LYS A 351 26.78 -9.57 -15.74
C LYS A 351 27.23 -10.07 -14.38
N GLU A 352 26.63 -9.56 -13.31
CA GLU A 352 27.03 -9.90 -11.96
C GLU A 352 25.88 -9.78 -10.97
N LEU A 353 25.77 -10.76 -10.08
CA LEU A 353 24.87 -10.78 -8.93
C LEU A 353 25.65 -11.09 -7.66
N VAL A 354 25.52 -10.24 -6.65
CA VAL A 354 26.15 -10.38 -5.35
C VAL A 354 25.05 -10.40 -4.29
N THR A 355 24.90 -11.53 -3.61
CA THR A 355 23.82 -11.74 -2.64
C THR A 355 24.26 -11.53 -1.19
N ALA A 356 23.36 -10.99 -0.37
CA ALA A 356 23.54 -10.79 1.06
C ALA A 356 22.37 -11.44 1.83
N PHE A 357 22.66 -12.52 2.56
CA PHE A 357 21.69 -13.22 3.39
C PHE A 357 21.88 -12.82 4.86
N SER A 358 20.90 -12.10 5.41
CA SER A 358 21.05 -11.48 6.74
C SER A 358 20.88 -12.44 7.92
N ARG A 359 20.33 -13.65 7.70
CA ARG A 359 19.97 -14.61 8.76
C ARG A 359 20.47 -16.04 8.53
N GLU A 360 21.44 -16.25 7.63
CA GLU A 360 22.06 -17.57 7.40
C GLU A 360 23.24 -17.86 8.33
N GLN A 361 23.77 -16.83 9.00
CA GLN A 361 24.89 -16.94 9.92
C GLN A 361 24.67 -16.04 11.14
N ALA A 362 25.51 -16.22 12.17
CA ALA A 362 25.40 -15.46 13.42
C ALA A 362 25.56 -13.94 13.22
N GLN A 363 26.44 -13.52 12.31
CA GLN A 363 26.65 -12.12 11.97
C GLN A 363 25.72 -11.67 10.84
N LYS A 364 25.07 -10.52 11.00
CA LYS A 364 24.15 -10.01 9.97
C LYS A 364 24.92 -9.50 8.75
N VAL A 365 24.69 -10.12 7.59
CA VAL A 365 25.26 -9.69 6.31
C VAL A 365 24.21 -8.93 5.50
N TYR A 366 24.53 -7.71 5.08
CA TYR A 366 23.66 -6.82 4.32
C TYR A 366 24.37 -6.34 3.05
N VAL A 367 23.62 -5.68 2.15
CA VAL A 367 24.14 -5.17 0.87
C VAL A 367 25.35 -4.26 1.06
N GLN A 368 25.36 -3.39 2.08
CA GLN A 368 26.51 -2.53 2.38
C GLN A 368 27.78 -3.30 2.76
N HIS A 369 27.67 -4.50 3.32
CA HIS A 369 28.84 -5.35 3.61
C HIS A 369 29.42 -5.89 2.30
N ARG A 370 28.56 -6.38 1.39
CA ARG A 370 28.97 -6.82 0.06
C ARG A 370 29.57 -5.71 -0.79
N LEU A 371 29.05 -4.49 -0.67
CA LEU A 371 29.63 -3.32 -1.32
C LEU A 371 31.04 -3.02 -0.83
N ARG A 372 31.31 -3.16 0.48
CA ARG A 372 32.66 -2.98 1.03
C ARG A 372 33.61 -4.07 0.56
N GLU A 373 33.16 -5.32 0.52
CA GLU A 373 33.94 -6.45 -0.02
C GLU A 373 34.34 -6.22 -1.49
N ARG A 374 33.47 -5.57 -2.27
CA ARG A 374 33.69 -5.24 -3.69
C ARG A 374 34.05 -3.78 -3.94
N ALA A 375 34.58 -3.08 -2.93
CA ALA A 375 34.80 -1.64 -2.98
C ALA A 375 35.71 -1.21 -4.13
N ALA A 376 36.73 -2.00 -4.48
CA ALA A 376 37.62 -1.69 -5.60
C ALA A 376 36.88 -1.68 -6.95
N ASP A 377 36.06 -2.69 -7.21
CA ASP A 377 35.28 -2.82 -8.46
C ASP A 377 34.20 -1.74 -8.55
N VAL A 378 33.51 -1.48 -7.44
CA VAL A 378 32.50 -0.42 -7.32
C VAL A 378 33.15 0.94 -7.56
N LYS A 379 34.28 1.23 -6.92
CA LYS A 379 35.03 2.46 -7.12
C LYS A 379 35.42 2.64 -8.58
N GLN A 380 35.93 1.59 -9.24
CA GLN A 380 36.28 1.67 -10.65
C GLN A 380 35.05 1.94 -11.52
N ALA A 381 33.94 1.24 -11.30
CA ALA A 381 32.71 1.49 -12.05
C ALA A 381 32.21 2.94 -11.89
N VAL A 382 32.30 3.50 -10.68
CA VAL A 382 31.95 4.90 -10.41
C VAL A 382 32.87 5.86 -11.18
N LEU A 383 34.19 5.61 -11.19
CA LEU A 383 35.14 6.40 -11.99
C LEU A 383 34.84 6.31 -13.49
N ASP A 384 34.33 5.18 -13.96
CA ASP A 384 33.88 4.96 -15.35
C ASP A 384 32.50 5.59 -15.65
N GLY A 385 31.93 6.35 -14.69
CA GLY A 385 30.66 7.05 -14.85
C GLY A 385 29.43 6.19 -14.58
N ALA A 386 29.52 5.21 -13.67
CA ALA A 386 28.40 4.34 -13.33
C ALA A 386 27.16 5.11 -12.84
N TYR A 387 25.99 4.59 -13.22
CA TYR A 387 24.73 4.95 -12.57
C TYR A 387 24.50 4.02 -11.38
N ILE A 388 24.30 4.60 -10.20
CA ILE A 388 23.94 3.85 -8.98
C ILE A 388 22.44 4.01 -8.74
N TYR A 389 21.77 2.89 -8.56
CA TYR A 389 20.34 2.82 -8.31
C TYR A 389 20.07 2.20 -6.95
N ASP A 390 19.29 2.91 -6.13
CA ASP A 390 18.82 2.46 -4.82
C ASP A 390 17.36 2.93 -4.64
N PRO A 391 16.36 2.03 -4.69
CA PRO A 391 14.96 2.38 -4.51
C PRO A 391 14.63 2.65 -3.03
N CYS A 392 15.48 2.19 -2.10
CA CYS A 392 15.33 2.36 -0.68
C CYS A 392 16.40 3.34 -0.20
N ARG A 393 16.21 4.67 -0.40
CA ARG A 393 17.13 5.75 0.05
C ARG A 393 17.53 5.65 1.55
N GLN A 394 18.37 4.69 1.92
CA GLN A 394 18.86 4.45 3.28
C GLN A 394 20.37 4.17 3.31
N LEU A 395 21.07 4.29 2.18
CA LEU A 395 22.52 4.34 2.20
C LEU A 395 22.97 5.77 2.48
N VAL A 396 23.20 6.03 3.77
CA VAL A 396 23.92 7.18 4.29
C VAL A 396 25.29 7.25 3.60
N GLN A 397 25.64 8.44 3.12
CA GLN A 397 26.91 8.77 2.45
C GLN A 397 28.14 8.35 3.25
#